data_AF-A0A965Z600-F1
#
_entry.id   AF-A0A965Z600-F1
#
_cell.length_a   1.000
_cell.length_b   1.000
_cell.length_c   1.000
_cell.angle_alpha   90.00
_cell.angle_beta   90.00
_cell.angle_gamma   90.00
#
_symmetry.space_group_name_H-M   'P 1'
#
loop_
_entity.id
_entity.type
_entity.pdbx_description
1 polymer ?
#
loop_
_entity_poly.entity_id
_entity_poly.type
_entity_poly.pdbx_seq_one_letter_code
_entity_poly.pdbx_strand_id
1 'polypeptide(L)'
;MKMRLGWIAMVLIGTAATAGEFAKQPIGPAGGWAGTMAGTVLDGKLYTVEAAGKLYATDPADGSWTQLGGADFANTAFLFAAGGSLVSIEKDGTLYLIDPQDGSWKQSGPSGGWANTIAGAVLDGTLYTVESSGTLYATDPAAGTWQAVGSPDFAGAAHLFAAGGRLVSIEKNGNFYLIQPTDGTWERTGDFAAWENVAAGAVLGQVLYTAETDGALIATDVASGTRVPVGSGFADVRFLFLANHLLCGIDANGNFFRAADTGEPAAAAAAPIAVPAAPAPSTAEDEAQNDPARAGALTFQFLGQWVGDVAPLEQDPEYLKQKAAAPEMVQQVVDLMQGMKMSVTLDGVAMEVMGEKAGPFAYHVVAGHDDVLVIEMDEGPKQGVRSRITFRDPKHVQVEELTPEGRAMFFLKP
;
A
#
# COMPACT_ATOMS: atom_id res chain seq x y z
N MET A 1 -26.77 -45.08 -32.47
CA MET A 1 -25.41 -44.56 -32.69
C MET A 1 -25.12 -43.57 -31.57
N LYS A 2 -24.45 -44.01 -30.49
CA LYS A 2 -24.13 -43.19 -29.31
C LYS A 2 -22.71 -42.66 -29.49
N MET A 3 -22.53 -41.38 -29.79
CA MET A 3 -21.22 -40.74 -29.68
C MET A 3 -21.07 -40.22 -28.25
N ARG A 4 -20.19 -40.88 -27.49
CA ARG A 4 -19.61 -40.35 -26.27
C ARG A 4 -18.56 -39.33 -26.69
N LEU A 5 -18.75 -38.05 -26.42
CA LEU A 5 -17.68 -37.06 -26.48
C LEU A 5 -17.27 -36.75 -25.04
N GLY A 6 -16.04 -37.15 -24.71
CA GLY A 6 -15.44 -36.98 -23.41
C GLY A 6 -15.29 -35.52 -23.05
N TRP A 7 -15.64 -35.18 -21.82
CA TRP A 7 -15.32 -33.89 -21.23
C TRP A 7 -13.83 -33.90 -20.91
N ILE A 8 -13.06 -33.14 -21.66
CA ILE A 8 -11.71 -32.73 -21.26
C ILE A 8 -11.93 -31.62 -20.24
N ALA A 9 -11.74 -31.94 -18.96
CA ALA A 9 -11.60 -30.94 -17.91
C ALA A 9 -10.32 -30.13 -18.21
N MET A 10 -10.50 -28.95 -18.79
CA MET A 10 -9.42 -27.99 -18.94
C MET A 10 -9.22 -27.35 -17.57
N VAL A 11 -8.30 -27.92 -16.80
CA VAL A 11 -7.81 -27.31 -15.56
C VAL A 11 -7.08 -26.04 -15.98
N LEU A 12 -7.74 -24.89 -15.78
CA LEU A 12 -7.04 -23.61 -15.74
C LEU A 12 -6.18 -23.62 -14.47
N ILE A 13 -4.91 -23.96 -14.65
CA ILE A 13 -3.88 -23.69 -13.66
C ILE A 13 -3.67 -22.18 -13.71
N GLY A 14 -4.47 -21.44 -12.96
CA GLY A 14 -4.04 -20.13 -12.48
C GLY A 14 -2.81 -20.39 -11.64
N THR A 15 -1.66 -19.84 -12.01
CA THR A 15 -0.51 -19.76 -11.12
C THR A 15 -0.89 -18.83 -9.99
N ALA A 16 -1.63 -19.35 -9.01
CA ALA A 16 -1.55 -18.83 -7.66
C ALA A 16 -0.07 -18.88 -7.31
N ALA A 17 0.51 -17.73 -6.96
CA ALA A 17 1.79 -17.73 -6.28
C ALA A 17 1.63 -18.69 -5.10
N THR A 18 2.24 -19.87 -5.19
CA THR A 18 2.31 -20.77 -4.04
C THR A 18 3.00 -19.97 -2.95
N ALA A 19 2.40 -19.90 -1.77
CA ALA A 19 3.00 -19.30 -0.58
C ALA A 19 4.26 -20.10 -0.20
N GLY A 20 5.36 -19.87 -0.92
CA GLY A 20 6.67 -20.32 -0.51
C GLY A 20 7.08 -19.54 0.73
N GLU A 21 7.74 -20.21 1.67
CA GLU A 21 8.37 -19.51 2.80
C GLU A 21 9.71 -18.96 2.35
N PHE A 22 9.83 -17.65 2.27
CA PHE A 22 11.10 -16.99 2.12
C PHE A 22 11.83 -16.97 3.45
N ALA A 23 13.05 -17.52 3.44
CA ALA A 23 14.00 -17.39 4.54
C ALA A 23 15.23 -16.59 4.09
N LYS A 24 15.81 -15.82 5.02
CA LYS A 24 17.05 -15.09 4.78
C LYS A 24 18.22 -16.08 4.68
N GLN A 25 18.96 -15.99 3.57
CA GLN A 25 20.25 -16.64 3.39
C GLN A 25 21.33 -15.56 3.34
N PRO A 26 22.28 -15.54 4.29
CA PRO A 26 23.32 -14.52 4.34
C PRO A 26 24.24 -14.60 3.12
N ILE A 27 24.67 -13.44 2.65
CA ILE A 27 25.59 -13.26 1.53
C ILE A 27 26.76 -12.37 1.97
N GLY A 28 27.99 -12.78 1.67
CA GLY A 28 29.18 -12.07 2.11
C GLY A 28 29.40 -12.13 3.63
N PRO A 29 30.29 -11.26 4.18
CA PRO A 29 30.58 -11.23 5.60
C PRO A 29 29.48 -10.53 6.41
N ALA A 30 29.26 -11.03 7.62
CA ALA A 30 28.38 -10.40 8.59
C ALA A 30 28.78 -8.94 8.85
N GLY A 31 27.79 -8.04 8.86
CA GLY A 31 27.96 -6.61 9.07
C GLY A 31 28.71 -5.86 7.97
N GLY A 32 28.95 -6.47 6.80
CA GLY A 32 29.68 -5.85 5.69
C GLY A 32 29.05 -4.56 5.16
N TRP A 33 27.75 -4.35 5.39
CA TRP A 33 26.93 -3.24 4.91
C TRP A 33 26.33 -2.42 6.06
N ALA A 34 26.97 -2.44 7.25
CA ALA A 34 26.46 -1.72 8.42
C ALA A 34 26.42 -0.18 8.21
N GLY A 35 27.17 0.31 7.22
CA GLY A 35 27.23 1.71 6.85
C GLY A 35 26.21 2.14 5.80
N THR A 36 25.36 1.26 5.26
CA THR A 36 24.53 1.61 4.10
C THR A 36 23.56 2.75 4.44
N MET A 37 23.66 3.83 3.68
CA MET A 37 22.81 5.02 3.81
C MET A 37 21.73 5.04 2.73
N ALA A 38 22.09 4.66 1.51
CA ALA A 38 21.21 4.56 0.37
C ALA A 38 21.69 3.43 -0.55
N GLY A 39 20.77 2.84 -1.31
CA GLY A 39 21.11 1.80 -2.26
C GLY A 39 20.10 1.68 -3.39
N THR A 40 20.55 1.15 -4.51
CA THR A 40 19.70 0.88 -5.68
C THR A 40 20.26 -0.29 -6.48
N VAL A 41 19.49 -0.79 -7.44
CA VAL A 41 19.93 -1.84 -8.35
C VAL A 41 19.97 -1.31 -9.77
N LEU A 42 21.08 -1.56 -10.45
CA LEU A 42 21.24 -1.29 -11.88
C LEU A 42 21.94 -2.47 -12.53
N ASP A 43 21.41 -2.95 -13.66
CA ASP A 43 21.96 -4.06 -14.44
C ASP A 43 22.37 -5.28 -13.61
N GLY A 44 21.53 -5.62 -12.62
CA GLY A 44 21.72 -6.78 -11.77
C GLY A 44 22.74 -6.61 -10.65
N LYS A 45 23.38 -5.45 -10.52
CA LYS A 45 24.30 -5.15 -9.41
C LYS A 45 23.62 -4.27 -8.38
N LEU A 46 23.97 -4.50 -7.11
CA LEU A 46 23.57 -3.63 -6.01
C LEU A 46 24.60 -2.51 -5.87
N TYR A 47 24.15 -1.27 -5.94
CA TYR A 47 24.96 -0.10 -5.68
C TYR A 47 24.58 0.49 -4.33
N THR A 48 25.56 0.68 -3.44
CA THR A 48 25.33 1.27 -2.12
C THR A 48 26.24 2.46 -1.87
N VAL A 49 25.66 3.49 -1.25
CA VAL A 49 26.43 4.56 -0.61
C VAL A 49 26.53 4.20 0.86
N GLU A 50 27.76 3.99 1.31
CA GLU A 50 28.11 3.63 2.67
C GLU A 50 28.53 4.85 3.49
N ALA A 51 28.53 4.70 4.82
CA ALA A 51 29.01 5.70 5.76
C ALA A 51 30.41 6.22 5.36
N ALA A 52 30.62 7.52 5.61
CA ALA A 52 31.74 8.31 5.07
C ALA A 52 31.71 8.53 3.54
N GLY A 53 30.58 8.22 2.90
CA GLY A 53 30.26 8.64 1.54
C GLY A 53 30.86 7.77 0.45
N LYS A 54 31.27 6.53 0.72
CA LYS A 54 31.89 5.67 -0.30
C LYS A 54 30.81 4.98 -1.13
N LEU A 55 30.97 4.99 -2.45
CA LEU A 55 30.11 4.25 -3.38
C LEU A 55 30.72 2.88 -3.72
N TYR A 56 29.93 1.82 -3.58
CA TYR A 56 30.32 0.46 -3.95
C TYR A 56 29.35 -0.13 -4.97
N ALA A 57 29.87 -1.02 -5.81
CA ALA A 57 29.09 -1.97 -6.60
C ALA A 57 29.30 -3.37 -6.02
N THR A 58 28.21 -4.06 -5.72
CA THR A 58 28.17 -5.39 -5.10
C THR A 58 27.48 -6.38 -6.05
N ASP A 59 28.09 -7.55 -6.24
CA ASP A 59 27.44 -8.68 -6.90
C ASP A 59 26.48 -9.34 -5.89
N PRO A 60 25.16 -9.33 -6.15
CA PRO A 60 24.19 -9.92 -5.23
C PRO A 60 24.27 -11.45 -5.15
N ALA A 61 24.99 -12.14 -6.05
CA ALA A 61 25.07 -13.60 -6.03
C ALA A 61 25.99 -14.13 -4.93
N ASP A 62 27.10 -13.43 -4.66
CA ASP A 62 28.14 -13.85 -3.72
C ASP A 62 28.55 -12.77 -2.72
N GLY A 63 28.09 -11.54 -2.91
CA GLY A 63 28.40 -10.40 -2.06
C GLY A 63 29.81 -9.88 -2.28
N SER A 64 30.47 -10.18 -3.38
CA SER A 64 31.73 -9.51 -3.73
C SER A 64 31.47 -8.05 -4.11
N TRP A 65 32.32 -7.13 -3.68
CA TRP A 65 32.15 -5.69 -3.96
C TRP A 65 33.42 -5.04 -4.48
N THR A 66 33.23 -3.96 -5.23
CA THR A 66 34.27 -3.05 -5.69
C THR A 66 33.90 -1.62 -5.31
N GLN A 67 34.85 -0.87 -4.77
CA GLN A 67 34.66 0.56 -4.50
C GLN A 67 34.80 1.33 -5.81
N LEU A 68 33.80 2.17 -6.12
CA LEU A 68 33.80 3.06 -7.29
C LEU A 68 34.12 4.50 -6.90
N GLY A 69 33.55 4.95 -5.78
CA GLY A 69 33.61 6.35 -5.36
C GLY A 69 34.27 6.58 -4.00
N GLY A 70 34.87 7.77 -3.83
CA GLY A 70 35.45 8.27 -2.58
C GLY A 70 34.43 8.97 -1.68
N ALA A 71 34.85 9.88 -0.79
CA ALA A 71 33.98 10.52 0.21
C ALA A 71 32.93 11.50 -0.34
N ASP A 72 32.88 11.72 -1.66
CA ASP A 72 32.02 12.71 -2.31
C ASP A 72 30.52 12.40 -2.15
N PHE A 73 30.14 11.15 -1.85
CA PHE A 73 28.74 10.73 -1.71
C PHE A 73 28.22 10.81 -0.26
N ALA A 74 28.95 11.48 0.64
CA ALA A 74 28.57 11.55 2.07
C ALA A 74 27.23 12.29 2.31
N ASN A 75 26.78 13.07 1.33
CA ASN A 75 25.55 13.84 1.39
C ASN A 75 24.37 13.15 0.69
N THR A 76 24.52 11.93 0.17
CA THR A 76 23.44 11.27 -0.57
C THR A 76 22.26 11.00 0.38
N ALA A 77 21.08 11.49 0.00
CA ALA A 77 19.83 11.24 0.70
C ALA A 77 19.04 10.11 0.02
N PHE A 78 19.00 10.12 -1.32
CA PHE A 78 18.36 9.10 -2.13
C PHE A 78 19.30 8.64 -3.24
N LEU A 79 19.21 7.36 -3.61
CA LEU A 79 19.93 6.78 -4.73
C LEU A 79 18.96 5.95 -5.59
N PHE A 80 18.93 6.23 -6.89
CA PHE A 80 18.08 5.55 -7.86
C PHE A 80 18.88 5.07 -9.06
N ALA A 81 18.29 4.20 -9.87
CA ALA A 81 18.82 3.78 -11.15
C ALA A 81 17.87 4.24 -12.26
N ALA A 82 18.33 5.12 -13.15
CA ALA A 82 17.52 5.64 -14.26
C ALA A 82 18.38 5.84 -15.51
N GLY A 83 17.87 5.42 -16.67
CA GLY A 83 18.54 5.64 -17.95
C GLY A 83 19.95 5.05 -18.06
N GLY A 84 20.25 3.96 -17.34
CA GLY A 84 21.58 3.35 -17.31
C GLY A 84 22.61 4.09 -16.45
N SER A 85 22.19 5.10 -15.69
CA SER A 85 23.03 5.80 -14.70
C SER A 85 22.48 5.58 -13.30
N LEU A 86 23.35 5.77 -12.30
CA LEU A 86 22.88 6.01 -10.94
C LEU A 86 22.52 7.49 -10.83
N VAL A 87 21.48 7.77 -10.05
CA VAL A 87 20.96 9.11 -9.84
C VAL A 87 20.89 9.35 -8.35
N SER A 88 21.66 10.31 -7.83
CA SER A 88 21.56 10.71 -6.43
C SER A 88 20.81 12.02 -6.27
N ILE A 89 20.01 12.10 -5.22
CA ILE A 89 19.55 13.38 -4.65
C ILE A 89 20.32 13.55 -3.36
N GLU A 90 21.12 14.60 -3.28
CA GLU A 90 21.88 14.94 -2.08
C GLU A 90 20.98 15.65 -1.06
N LYS A 91 21.40 15.71 0.20
CA LYS A 91 20.63 16.31 1.32
C LYS A 91 20.24 17.77 1.09
N ASP A 92 20.96 18.50 0.26
CA ASP A 92 20.64 19.88 -0.12
C ASP A 92 19.60 19.95 -1.25
N GLY A 93 19.23 18.82 -1.83
CA GLY A 93 18.33 18.70 -2.97
C GLY A 93 19.00 18.74 -4.33
N THR A 94 20.32 18.74 -4.43
CA THR A 94 21.02 18.74 -5.73
C THR A 94 21.01 17.34 -6.33
N LEU A 95 20.66 17.24 -7.62
CA LEU A 95 20.62 15.99 -8.38
C LEU A 95 21.95 15.76 -9.10
N TYR A 96 22.47 14.53 -9.03
CA TYR A 96 23.66 14.10 -9.75
C TYR A 96 23.40 12.84 -10.57
N LEU A 97 24.00 12.78 -11.76
CA LEU A 97 24.17 11.54 -12.51
C LEU A 97 25.56 10.99 -12.20
N ILE A 98 25.60 9.71 -11.89
CA ILE A 98 26.82 9.00 -11.50
C ILE A 98 26.99 7.81 -12.46
N ASP A 99 28.18 7.70 -13.05
CA ASP A 99 28.56 6.59 -13.91
C ASP A 99 28.73 5.31 -13.06
N PRO A 100 27.95 4.26 -13.32
CA PRO A 100 28.01 3.01 -12.56
C PRO A 100 29.29 2.19 -12.79
N GLN A 101 30.14 2.55 -13.76
CA GLN A 101 31.39 1.85 -14.05
C GLN A 101 32.55 2.32 -13.18
N ASP A 102 32.64 3.63 -12.92
CA ASP A 102 33.79 4.22 -12.24
C ASP A 102 33.43 5.22 -11.12
N GLY A 103 32.13 5.49 -10.90
CA GLY A 103 31.66 6.43 -9.89
C GLY A 103 31.92 7.89 -10.23
N SER A 104 32.37 8.22 -11.44
CA SER A 104 32.46 9.61 -11.88
C SER A 104 31.06 10.23 -11.93
N TRP A 105 30.93 11.51 -11.62
CA TRP A 105 29.63 12.16 -11.47
C TRP A 105 29.58 13.55 -12.09
N LYS A 106 28.36 13.97 -12.44
CA LYS A 106 28.07 15.32 -12.89
C LYS A 106 26.74 15.79 -12.32
N GLN A 107 26.67 17.08 -11.97
CA GLN A 107 25.41 17.70 -11.57
C GLN A 107 24.43 17.68 -12.74
N SER A 108 23.15 17.46 -12.44
CA SER A 108 22.06 17.51 -13.41
C SER A 108 20.96 18.45 -12.91
N GLY A 109 20.81 19.59 -13.59
CA GLY A 109 19.86 20.63 -13.18
C GLY A 109 20.39 21.57 -12.09
N PRO A 110 19.54 22.46 -11.57
CA PRO A 110 19.92 23.45 -10.56
C PRO A 110 20.20 22.82 -9.19
N SER A 111 21.10 23.45 -8.44
CA SER A 111 21.36 23.10 -7.05
C SER A 111 20.11 23.29 -6.19
N GLY A 112 19.83 22.32 -5.32
CA GLY A 112 18.66 22.32 -4.43
C GLY A 112 17.30 22.19 -5.11
N GLY A 113 17.25 21.79 -6.38
CA GLY A 113 15.99 21.62 -7.13
C GLY A 113 15.02 20.59 -6.54
N TRP A 114 15.52 19.64 -5.74
CA TRP A 114 14.75 18.52 -5.16
C TRP A 114 14.82 18.49 -3.62
N ALA A 115 15.06 19.64 -2.98
CA ALA A 115 15.36 19.74 -1.54
C ALA A 115 14.24 19.23 -0.62
N ASN A 116 13.01 19.17 -1.14
CA ASN A 116 11.84 18.74 -0.37
C ASN A 116 11.44 17.28 -0.62
N THR A 117 12.24 16.51 -1.35
CA THR A 117 11.93 15.12 -1.68
C THR A 117 11.78 14.27 -0.41
N ILE A 118 10.66 13.57 -0.28
CA ILE A 118 10.38 12.63 0.82
C ILE A 118 10.32 11.18 0.36
N ALA A 119 9.98 10.93 -0.91
CA ALA A 119 9.93 9.60 -1.50
C ALA A 119 10.18 9.70 -3.01
N GLY A 120 10.65 8.61 -3.63
CA GLY A 120 10.84 8.57 -5.07
C GLY A 120 10.91 7.17 -5.64
N ALA A 121 10.65 7.07 -6.94
CA ALA A 121 10.68 5.83 -7.71
C ALA A 121 11.06 6.13 -9.16
N VAL A 122 11.62 5.16 -9.87
CA VAL A 122 11.92 5.29 -11.30
C VAL A 122 10.98 4.41 -12.10
N LEU A 123 10.30 5.01 -13.08
CA LEU A 123 9.44 4.30 -14.03
C LEU A 123 9.85 4.71 -15.45
N ASP A 124 10.18 3.72 -16.28
CA ASP A 124 10.58 3.90 -17.68
C ASP A 124 11.66 4.98 -17.90
N GLY A 125 12.63 5.06 -16.97
CA GLY A 125 13.74 6.02 -17.00
C GLY A 125 13.39 7.42 -16.49
N THR A 126 12.12 7.70 -16.18
CA THR A 126 11.69 8.94 -15.51
C THR A 126 11.80 8.76 -14.00
N LEU A 127 12.42 9.73 -13.32
CA LEU A 127 12.46 9.77 -11.86
C LEU A 127 11.20 10.51 -11.36
N TYR A 128 10.36 9.81 -10.62
CA TYR A 128 9.22 10.38 -9.94
C TYR A 128 9.58 10.65 -8.49
N THR A 129 9.34 11.87 -8.03
CA THR A 129 9.59 12.29 -6.64
C THR A 129 8.36 12.92 -6.04
N VAL A 130 8.04 12.55 -4.81
CA VAL A 130 7.06 13.26 -4.00
C VAL A 130 7.80 14.22 -3.09
N GLU A 131 7.38 15.48 -3.09
CA GLU A 131 7.88 16.48 -2.15
C GLU A 131 7.01 16.57 -0.89
N SER A 132 7.55 17.14 0.19
CA SER A 132 6.87 17.34 1.47
C SER A 132 5.58 18.18 1.38
N SER A 133 5.39 18.93 0.29
CA SER A 133 4.15 19.64 -0.04
C SER A 133 3.02 18.73 -0.52
N GLY A 134 3.34 17.47 -0.83
CA GLY A 134 2.47 16.50 -1.48
C GLY A 134 2.49 16.53 -3.01
N THR A 135 3.26 17.44 -3.60
CA THR A 135 3.40 17.53 -5.06
C THR A 135 4.21 16.36 -5.60
N LEU A 136 3.65 15.63 -6.59
CA LEU A 136 4.36 14.65 -7.39
C LEU A 136 5.04 15.34 -8.57
N TYR A 137 6.31 15.04 -8.79
CA TYR A 137 7.08 15.54 -9.93
C TYR A 137 7.57 14.40 -10.80
N ALA A 138 7.49 14.58 -12.12
CA ALA A 138 8.19 13.78 -13.11
C ALA A 138 9.47 14.51 -13.51
N THR A 139 10.61 13.88 -13.27
CA THR A 139 11.95 14.40 -13.55
C THR A 139 12.60 13.61 -14.68
N ASP A 140 13.11 14.30 -15.69
CA ASP A 140 14.13 13.76 -16.60
C ASP A 140 15.50 13.92 -15.93
N PRO A 141 16.12 12.83 -15.43
CA PRO A 141 17.37 12.93 -14.70
C PRO A 141 18.54 13.34 -15.59
N ALA A 142 18.48 13.06 -16.90
CA ALA A 142 19.56 13.40 -17.83
C ALA A 142 19.56 14.89 -18.19
N ALA A 143 18.36 15.48 -18.30
CA ALA A 143 18.19 16.91 -18.54
C ALA A 143 18.22 17.74 -17.25
N GLY A 144 17.92 17.13 -16.09
CA GLY A 144 17.82 17.85 -14.81
C GLY A 144 16.62 18.79 -14.78
N THR A 145 15.55 18.42 -15.49
CA THR A 145 14.31 19.19 -15.61
C THR A 145 13.15 18.38 -15.07
N TRP A 146 12.18 19.06 -14.47
CA TRP A 146 11.01 18.41 -13.88
C TRP A 146 9.72 19.18 -14.18
N GLN A 147 8.60 18.49 -14.02
CA GLN A 147 7.25 19.06 -14.08
C GLN A 147 6.35 18.43 -13.03
N ALA A 148 5.44 19.23 -12.48
CA ALA A 148 4.43 18.71 -11.56
C ALA A 148 3.45 17.81 -12.30
N VAL A 149 2.96 16.78 -11.61
CA VAL A 149 2.03 15.77 -12.13
C VAL A 149 0.84 15.71 -11.18
N GLY A 150 -0.34 16.08 -11.69
CA GLY A 150 -1.59 16.05 -10.92
C GLY A 150 -1.66 17.07 -9.77
N SER A 151 -2.51 16.75 -8.79
CA SER A 151 -2.73 17.54 -7.59
C SER A 151 -1.73 17.19 -6.48
N PRO A 152 -1.45 18.11 -5.53
CA PRO A 152 -0.49 17.88 -4.44
C PRO A 152 -1.09 17.04 -3.30
N ASP A 153 -1.45 15.79 -3.58
CA ASP A 153 -2.23 14.93 -2.67
C ASP A 153 -1.35 13.98 -1.83
N PHE A 154 -0.04 13.94 -2.06
CA PHE A 154 0.85 12.87 -1.56
C PHE A 154 1.72 13.27 -0.37
N ALA A 155 1.29 14.26 0.43
CA ALA A 155 2.12 14.79 1.53
C ALA A 155 2.40 13.75 2.64
N GLY A 156 1.58 12.69 2.69
CA GLY A 156 1.73 11.57 3.61
C GLY A 156 2.64 10.46 3.09
N ALA A 157 3.21 10.55 1.88
CA ALA A 157 3.98 9.46 1.28
C ALA A 157 5.14 9.05 2.20
N ALA A 158 5.17 7.77 2.57
CA ALA A 158 6.28 7.15 3.28
C ALA A 158 7.20 6.43 2.30
N HIS A 159 6.62 5.75 1.31
CA HIS A 159 7.34 5.03 0.27
C HIS A 159 6.69 5.26 -1.10
N LEU A 160 7.52 5.29 -2.14
CA LEU A 160 7.06 5.32 -3.52
C LEU A 160 7.75 4.20 -4.29
N PHE A 161 7.00 3.45 -5.08
CA PHE A 161 7.51 2.39 -5.94
C PHE A 161 6.97 2.54 -7.37
N ALA A 162 7.64 1.91 -8.32
CA ALA A 162 7.15 1.75 -9.69
C ALA A 162 6.78 0.28 -9.89
N ALA A 163 5.50 0.01 -10.17
CA ALA A 163 5.00 -1.34 -10.37
C ALA A 163 3.94 -1.34 -11.48
N GLY A 164 4.06 -2.29 -12.39
CA GLY A 164 3.03 -2.50 -13.40
C GLY A 164 2.70 -1.33 -14.32
N GLY A 165 3.66 -0.45 -14.60
CA GLY A 165 3.44 0.76 -15.41
C GLY A 165 2.77 1.91 -14.66
N ARG A 166 2.60 1.77 -13.33
CA ARG A 166 2.06 2.80 -12.45
C ARG A 166 3.05 3.11 -11.34
N LEU A 167 2.78 4.18 -10.61
CA LEU A 167 3.43 4.43 -9.34
C LEU A 167 2.56 3.88 -8.22
N VAL A 168 3.20 3.44 -7.16
CA VAL A 168 2.56 2.95 -5.94
C VAL A 168 3.01 3.86 -4.81
N SER A 169 2.09 4.53 -4.14
CA SER A 169 2.38 5.23 -2.87
C SER A 169 1.88 4.42 -1.69
N ILE A 170 2.76 4.24 -0.71
CA ILE A 170 2.37 3.82 0.63
C ILE A 170 2.49 5.05 1.53
N GLU A 171 1.36 5.53 2.02
CA GLU A 171 1.31 6.68 2.90
C GLU A 171 1.58 6.26 4.36
N LYS A 172 1.99 7.21 5.21
CA LYS A 172 2.35 6.98 6.62
C LYS A 172 1.22 6.36 7.46
N ASN A 173 -0.03 6.52 7.04
CA ASN A 173 -1.19 5.89 7.67
C ASN A 173 -1.45 4.46 7.17
N GLY A 174 -0.54 3.89 6.38
CA GLY A 174 -0.65 2.55 5.84
C GLY A 174 -1.58 2.42 4.64
N ASN A 175 -2.12 3.52 4.11
CA ASN A 175 -2.94 3.45 2.91
C ASN A 175 -2.09 3.30 1.65
N PHE A 176 -2.60 2.48 0.73
CA PHE A 176 -1.92 2.11 -0.51
C PHE A 176 -2.67 2.68 -1.71
N TYR A 177 -1.94 3.42 -2.55
CA TYR A 177 -2.49 4.11 -3.70
C TYR A 177 -1.76 3.73 -4.97
N LEU A 178 -2.53 3.50 -6.03
CA LEU A 178 -2.02 3.38 -7.37
C LEU A 178 -2.18 4.71 -8.08
N ILE A 179 -1.08 5.28 -8.54
CA ILE A 179 -1.03 6.59 -9.18
C ILE A 179 -0.72 6.42 -10.66
N GLN A 180 -1.52 7.08 -11.48
CA GLN A 180 -1.32 7.16 -12.92
C GLN A 180 -0.23 8.20 -13.22
N PRO A 181 0.94 7.80 -13.72
CA PRO A 181 2.09 8.70 -13.86
C PRO A 181 1.92 9.80 -14.91
N THR A 182 0.94 9.67 -15.81
CA THR A 182 0.69 10.61 -16.90
C THR A 182 -0.04 11.88 -16.45
N ASP A 183 -0.89 11.78 -15.44
CA ASP A 183 -1.73 12.89 -14.98
C ASP A 183 -1.85 13.01 -13.45
N GLY A 184 -1.27 12.06 -12.69
CA GLY A 184 -1.27 12.05 -11.24
C GLY A 184 -2.61 11.65 -10.62
N THR A 185 -3.58 11.20 -11.44
CA THR A 185 -4.81 10.61 -10.90
C THR A 185 -4.48 9.36 -10.10
N TRP A 186 -5.21 9.13 -9.02
CA TRP A 186 -4.89 8.05 -8.09
C TRP A 186 -6.15 7.36 -7.59
N GLU A 187 -5.99 6.10 -7.17
CA GLU A 187 -7.03 5.33 -6.51
C GLU A 187 -6.44 4.57 -5.32
N ARG A 188 -7.20 4.47 -4.22
CA ARG A 188 -6.84 3.62 -3.10
C ARG A 188 -7.12 2.17 -3.48
N THR A 189 -6.17 1.28 -3.21
CA THR A 189 -6.31 -0.15 -3.52
C THR A 189 -6.00 -0.98 -2.28
N GLY A 190 -6.70 -2.09 -2.10
CA GLY A 190 -6.57 -3.00 -0.94
C GLY A 190 -7.15 -2.46 0.37
N ASP A 191 -6.82 -3.16 1.45
CA ASP A 191 -7.39 -2.91 2.78
C ASP A 191 -6.90 -1.57 3.37
N PHE A 192 -7.76 -0.92 4.14
CA PHE A 192 -7.43 0.35 4.78
C PHE A 192 -6.28 0.16 5.79
N ALA A 193 -5.33 1.09 5.80
CA ALA A 193 -4.18 1.12 6.71
C ALA A 193 -3.29 -0.15 6.73
N ALA A 194 -3.47 -1.08 5.80
CA ALA A 194 -2.81 -2.39 5.84
C ALA A 194 -1.27 -2.30 5.78
N TRP A 195 -0.69 -1.25 5.20
CA TRP A 195 0.76 -1.10 5.02
C TRP A 195 1.43 -0.19 6.06
N GLU A 196 0.80 0.04 7.22
CA GLU A 196 1.34 0.92 8.26
C GLU A 196 2.73 0.48 8.78
N ASN A 197 3.01 -0.82 8.72
CA ASN A 197 4.21 -1.44 9.27
C ASN A 197 5.33 -1.62 8.22
N VAL A 198 5.19 -1.09 7.01
CA VAL A 198 6.20 -1.27 5.95
C VAL A 198 7.48 -0.51 6.27
N ALA A 199 8.57 -1.25 6.47
CA ALA A 199 9.91 -0.71 6.69
C ALA A 199 10.67 -0.54 5.36
N ALA A 200 10.56 -1.51 4.46
CA ALA A 200 11.22 -1.50 3.16
C ALA A 200 10.42 -2.29 2.13
N GLY A 201 10.61 -2.01 0.84
CA GLY A 201 9.95 -2.75 -0.22
C GLY A 201 10.75 -2.84 -1.51
N ALA A 202 10.41 -3.83 -2.34
CA ALA A 202 10.98 -4.04 -3.66
C ALA A 202 9.93 -4.63 -4.60
N VAL A 203 9.97 -4.23 -5.88
CA VAL A 203 8.97 -4.66 -6.87
C VAL A 203 9.56 -5.68 -7.84
N LEU A 204 8.80 -6.75 -8.10
CA LEU A 204 9.01 -7.68 -9.21
C LEU A 204 7.75 -7.69 -10.09
N GLY A 205 7.79 -6.95 -11.20
CA GLY A 205 6.65 -6.85 -12.12
C GLY A 205 5.44 -6.17 -11.49
N GLN A 206 4.41 -6.97 -11.16
CA GLN A 206 3.16 -6.52 -10.52
C GLN A 206 3.10 -6.90 -9.03
N VAL A 207 4.18 -7.46 -8.48
CA VAL A 207 4.23 -7.88 -7.08
C VAL A 207 5.16 -6.94 -6.32
N LEU A 208 4.63 -6.29 -5.29
CA LEU A 208 5.42 -5.56 -4.31
C LEU A 208 5.70 -6.46 -3.12
N TYR A 209 6.97 -6.72 -2.86
CA TYR A 209 7.41 -7.37 -1.62
C TYR A 209 7.69 -6.29 -0.58
N THR A 210 7.10 -6.41 0.60
CA THR A 210 7.37 -5.52 1.74
C THR A 210 7.92 -6.32 2.92
N ALA A 211 8.98 -5.79 3.53
CA ALA A 211 9.42 -6.21 4.85
C ALA A 211 8.78 -5.29 5.88
N GLU A 212 8.08 -5.89 6.84
CA GLU A 212 7.30 -5.18 7.84
C GLU A 212 7.99 -5.21 9.22
N THR A 213 7.72 -4.21 10.04
CA THR A 213 8.35 -4.01 11.36
C THR A 213 8.01 -5.11 12.36
N ASP A 214 6.90 -5.82 12.16
CA ASP A 214 6.51 -7.02 12.92
C ASP A 214 7.29 -8.28 12.49
N GLY A 215 8.04 -8.18 11.40
CA GLY A 215 8.88 -9.22 10.83
C GLY A 215 8.24 -10.05 9.74
N ALA A 216 7.05 -9.72 9.28
CA ALA A 216 6.46 -10.34 8.12
C ALA A 216 7.18 -9.90 6.83
N LEU A 217 7.32 -10.82 5.88
CA LEU A 217 7.54 -10.51 4.47
C LEU A 217 6.24 -10.76 3.74
N ILE A 218 5.68 -9.71 3.13
CA ILE A 218 4.40 -9.75 2.45
C ILE A 218 4.62 -9.57 0.95
N ALA A 219 4.02 -10.45 0.14
CA ALA A 219 3.85 -10.25 -1.29
C ALA A 219 2.49 -9.61 -1.54
N THR A 220 2.48 -8.44 -2.18
CA THR A 220 1.28 -7.70 -2.53
C THR A 220 1.09 -7.73 -4.05
N ASP A 221 -0.04 -8.25 -4.53
CA ASP A 221 -0.47 -7.98 -5.90
C ASP A 221 -0.87 -6.51 -5.97
N VAL A 222 -0.13 -5.70 -6.73
CA VAL A 222 -0.34 -4.24 -6.70
C VAL A 222 -1.67 -3.84 -7.32
N ALA A 223 -2.22 -4.62 -8.25
CA ALA A 223 -3.44 -4.27 -8.95
C ALA A 223 -4.69 -4.47 -8.08
N SER A 224 -4.71 -5.50 -7.23
CA SER A 224 -5.81 -5.74 -6.28
C SER A 224 -5.52 -5.24 -4.87
N GLY A 225 -4.25 -5.01 -4.52
CA GLY A 225 -3.81 -4.75 -3.15
C GLY A 225 -3.89 -5.99 -2.26
N THR A 226 -4.05 -7.19 -2.85
CA THR A 226 -4.13 -8.44 -2.10
C THR A 226 -2.76 -8.75 -1.51
N ARG A 227 -2.73 -8.89 -0.19
CA ARG A 227 -1.53 -9.18 0.60
C ARG A 227 -1.47 -10.66 0.95
N VAL A 228 -0.33 -11.29 0.69
CA VAL A 228 -0.05 -12.68 1.04
C VAL A 228 1.24 -12.72 1.86
N PRO A 229 1.20 -13.21 3.11
CA PRO A 229 2.41 -13.50 3.85
C PRO A 229 3.22 -14.58 3.14
N VAL A 230 4.49 -14.28 2.89
CA VAL A 230 5.43 -15.18 2.18
C VAL A 230 6.73 -15.37 2.95
N GLY A 231 6.89 -14.83 4.15
CA GLY A 231 8.06 -15.08 4.98
C GLY A 231 7.96 -14.44 6.36
N SER A 232 8.86 -14.82 7.26
CA SER A 232 8.95 -14.28 8.61
C SER A 232 10.41 -14.04 9.02
N GLY A 233 10.64 -13.24 10.06
CA GLY A 233 11.98 -12.87 10.53
C GLY A 233 12.62 -11.69 9.78
N PHE A 234 11.82 -10.81 9.18
CA PHE A 234 12.25 -9.64 8.41
C PHE A 234 12.19 -8.30 9.19
N ALA A 235 12.02 -8.32 10.52
CA ALA A 235 11.69 -7.14 11.33
C ALA A 235 12.80 -6.08 11.36
N ASP A 236 14.04 -6.51 11.16
CA ASP A 236 15.25 -5.68 11.17
C ASP A 236 15.69 -5.25 9.76
N VAL A 237 14.92 -5.58 8.72
CA VAL A 237 15.27 -5.22 7.34
C VAL A 237 15.11 -3.73 7.12
N ARG A 238 16.20 -3.08 6.67
CA ARG A 238 16.23 -1.65 6.38
C ARG A 238 16.14 -1.35 4.90
N PHE A 239 16.67 -2.24 4.08
CA PHE A 239 16.64 -2.11 2.63
C PHE A 239 16.22 -3.42 2.00
N LEU A 240 15.37 -3.34 0.99
CA LEU A 240 14.94 -4.46 0.17
C LEU A 240 15.15 -4.09 -1.29
N PHE A 241 15.65 -5.03 -2.07
CA PHE A 241 16.06 -4.83 -3.44
C PHE A 241 15.67 -6.05 -4.27
N LEU A 242 15.51 -5.84 -5.58
CA LEU A 242 15.41 -6.92 -6.54
C LEU A 242 16.60 -6.85 -7.49
N ALA A 243 17.56 -7.77 -7.36
CA ALA A 243 18.75 -7.82 -8.19
C ALA A 243 18.89 -9.20 -8.84
N ASN A 244 18.98 -9.26 -10.18
CA ASN A 244 19.01 -10.53 -10.94
C ASN A 244 17.85 -11.48 -10.59
N HIS A 245 16.64 -10.94 -10.41
CA HIS A 245 15.45 -11.68 -9.96
C HIS A 245 15.57 -12.32 -8.56
N LEU A 246 16.62 -11.97 -7.80
CA LEU A 246 16.75 -12.33 -6.40
C LEU A 246 16.17 -11.19 -5.56
N LEU A 247 15.28 -11.55 -4.64
CA LEU A 247 14.85 -10.65 -3.59
C LEU A 247 15.97 -10.60 -2.54
N CYS A 248 16.66 -9.48 -2.44
CA CYS A 248 17.79 -9.29 -1.54
C CYS A 248 17.51 -8.16 -0.55
N GLY A 249 18.21 -8.14 0.57
CA GLY A 249 18.06 -7.05 1.52
C GLY A 249 19.26 -6.89 2.43
N ILE A 250 19.28 -5.76 3.14
CA ILE A 250 20.27 -5.44 4.16
C ILE A 250 19.52 -5.17 5.46
N ASP A 251 19.90 -5.87 6.53
CA ASP A 251 19.33 -5.68 7.86
C ASP A 251 19.99 -4.54 8.65
N ALA A 252 19.45 -4.22 9.81
CA ALA A 252 19.92 -3.16 10.68
C ALA A 252 21.35 -3.37 11.20
N ASN A 253 21.86 -4.60 11.18
CA ASN A 253 23.22 -4.93 11.56
C ASN A 253 24.18 -4.89 10.36
N GLY A 254 23.67 -4.62 9.15
CA GLY A 254 24.47 -4.61 7.93
C GLY A 254 24.73 -5.99 7.36
N ASN A 255 23.94 -7.00 7.71
CA ASN A 255 24.04 -8.30 7.04
C ASN A 255 23.27 -8.23 5.74
N PHE A 256 23.98 -8.50 4.64
CA PHE A 256 23.36 -8.68 3.34
C PHE A 256 22.84 -10.11 3.20
N PHE A 257 21.65 -10.26 2.64
CA PHE A 257 21.00 -11.56 2.46
C PHE A 257 20.22 -11.61 1.15
N ARG A 258 19.96 -12.84 0.69
CA ARG A 258 18.88 -13.13 -0.26
C ARG A 258 17.75 -13.83 0.46
N ALA A 259 16.53 -13.47 0.12
CA ALA A 259 15.34 -14.22 0.49
C ALA A 259 15.21 -15.36 -0.52
N ALA A 260 15.34 -16.60 -0.05
CA ALA A 260 15.17 -17.79 -0.88
C ALA A 260 13.90 -18.53 -0.46
N ASP A 261 13.09 -18.92 -1.45
CA ASP A 261 11.98 -19.84 -1.25
C ASP A 261 12.55 -21.17 -0.75
N THR A 262 12.13 -21.60 0.44
CA THR A 262 12.57 -22.86 1.04
C THR A 262 11.94 -24.07 0.37
N GLY A 263 10.93 -23.89 -0.49
CA GLY A 263 10.13 -24.97 -1.06
C GLY A 263 9.25 -25.67 -0.03
N GLU A 264 9.28 -25.23 1.22
CA GLU A 264 8.32 -25.58 2.25
C GLU A 264 7.11 -24.65 2.05
N PRO A 265 5.87 -25.18 2.05
CA PRO A 265 4.72 -24.30 2.14
C PRO A 265 4.91 -23.46 3.38
N ALA A 266 4.78 -22.13 3.26
CA ALA A 266 4.91 -21.18 4.35
C ALA A 266 4.40 -21.83 5.63
N ALA A 267 5.32 -22.21 6.52
CA ALA A 267 4.97 -22.85 7.77
C ALA A 267 3.89 -21.96 8.34
N ALA A 268 2.68 -22.53 8.53
CA ALA A 268 1.58 -21.82 9.13
C ALA A 268 2.18 -21.13 10.35
N ALA A 269 2.30 -19.80 10.27
CA ALA A 269 3.10 -19.00 11.18
C ALA A 269 2.87 -19.57 12.56
N ALA A 270 3.94 -20.07 13.20
CA ALA A 270 3.90 -20.94 14.38
C ALA A 270 2.62 -20.68 15.14
N ALA A 271 1.70 -21.68 15.15
CA ALA A 271 0.31 -21.53 15.55
C ALA A 271 0.19 -20.40 16.58
N PRO A 272 -0.53 -19.29 16.28
CA PRO A 272 -0.55 -18.12 17.14
C PRO A 272 -0.77 -18.64 18.55
N ILE A 273 0.16 -18.34 19.47
CA ILE A 273 0.02 -18.67 20.89
C ILE A 273 -1.40 -18.30 21.24
N ALA A 274 -2.29 -19.30 21.42
CA ALA A 274 -3.73 -19.17 21.22
C ALA A 274 -4.21 -17.73 21.42
N VAL A 275 -4.12 -16.93 20.34
CA VAL A 275 -4.77 -15.65 20.32
C VAL A 275 -6.22 -16.06 20.15
N PRO A 276 -7.09 -15.75 21.12
CA PRO A 276 -8.49 -16.11 21.00
C PRO A 276 -8.98 -15.61 19.63
N ALA A 277 -9.84 -16.41 19.00
CA ALA A 277 -10.43 -16.20 17.67
C ALA A 277 -10.32 -14.74 17.21
N ALA A 278 -9.69 -14.51 16.05
CA ALA A 278 -9.52 -13.20 15.44
C ALA A 278 -10.74 -12.33 15.76
N PRO A 279 -10.58 -11.27 16.59
CA PRO A 279 -11.71 -10.45 16.94
C PRO A 279 -12.27 -9.88 15.64
N ALA A 280 -13.59 -9.73 15.57
CA ALA A 280 -14.23 -8.91 14.54
C ALA A 280 -13.44 -7.59 14.40
N PRO A 281 -13.38 -6.97 13.19
CA PRO A 281 -12.60 -5.77 12.96
C PRO A 281 -12.82 -4.78 14.11
N SER A 282 -11.75 -4.56 14.86
CA SER A 282 -11.88 -4.03 16.22
C SER A 282 -11.87 -2.52 16.19
N THR A 283 -12.74 -1.91 16.98
CA THR A 283 -12.80 -0.45 17.20
C THR A 283 -11.72 0.03 18.16
N ALA A 284 -10.77 -0.82 18.57
CA ALA A 284 -9.77 -0.48 19.59
C ALA A 284 -8.89 0.71 19.16
N GLU A 285 -8.56 0.80 17.87
CA GLU A 285 -7.81 1.92 17.30
C GLU A 285 -8.67 3.19 17.21
N ASP A 286 -9.92 3.06 16.77
CA ASP A 286 -10.88 4.19 16.68
C ASP A 286 -11.19 4.73 18.10
N GLU A 287 -11.35 3.85 19.08
CA GLU A 287 -11.57 4.15 20.49
C GLU A 287 -10.35 4.81 21.15
N ALA A 288 -9.14 4.37 20.80
CA ALA A 288 -7.91 4.98 21.28
C ALA A 288 -7.72 6.41 20.76
N GLN A 289 -8.26 6.71 19.57
CA GLN A 289 -8.21 8.02 18.93
C GLN A 289 -9.43 8.90 19.25
N ASN A 290 -10.37 8.41 20.05
CA ASN A 290 -11.65 9.07 20.31
C ASN A 290 -11.47 10.50 20.82
N ASP A 291 -12.05 11.46 20.09
CA ASP A 291 -12.25 12.84 20.52
C ASP A 291 -13.75 13.05 20.78
N PRO A 292 -14.19 13.20 22.05
CA PRO A 292 -15.59 13.40 22.39
C PRO A 292 -16.25 14.60 21.73
N ALA A 293 -15.49 15.68 21.48
CA ALA A 293 -16.02 16.87 20.79
C ALA A 293 -16.28 16.55 19.31
N ARG A 294 -15.37 15.79 18.69
CA ARG A 294 -15.52 15.35 17.30
C ARG A 294 -16.62 14.31 17.14
N ALA A 295 -16.68 13.32 18.04
CA ALA A 295 -17.74 12.33 18.10
C ALA A 295 -19.13 13.00 18.19
N GLY A 296 -19.27 14.03 19.03
CA GLY A 296 -20.48 14.84 19.11
C GLY A 296 -20.83 15.52 17.78
N ALA A 297 -19.86 16.19 17.14
CA ALA A 297 -20.06 16.86 15.85
C ALA A 297 -20.48 15.89 14.73
N LEU A 298 -19.81 14.74 14.63
CA LEU A 298 -20.11 13.70 13.65
C LEU A 298 -21.45 13.03 13.92
N THR A 299 -21.85 12.87 15.19
CA THR A 299 -23.19 12.38 15.55
C THR A 299 -24.27 13.31 15.00
N PHE A 300 -24.13 14.63 15.19
CA PHE A 300 -25.08 15.59 14.62
C PHE A 300 -25.07 15.58 13.09
N GLN A 301 -23.91 15.38 12.47
CA GLN A 301 -23.80 15.23 11.02
C GLN A 301 -24.48 13.94 10.52
N PHE A 302 -24.42 12.86 11.31
CA PHE A 302 -25.06 11.59 11.00
C PHE A 302 -26.58 11.65 11.06
N LEU A 303 -27.15 12.50 11.90
CA LEU A 303 -28.61 12.64 12.02
C LEU A 303 -29.26 13.06 10.69
N GLY A 304 -30.46 12.53 10.44
CA GLY A 304 -31.27 12.86 9.28
C GLY A 304 -31.60 11.64 8.43
N GLN A 305 -32.07 11.91 7.21
CA GLN A 305 -32.40 10.87 6.24
C GLN A 305 -31.24 10.67 5.27
N TRP A 306 -31.02 9.43 4.90
CA TRP A 306 -30.03 9.01 3.94
C TRP A 306 -30.67 8.01 2.97
N VAL A 307 -30.25 8.04 1.71
CA VAL A 307 -30.70 7.11 0.67
C VAL A 307 -29.49 6.36 0.14
N GLY A 308 -29.67 5.10 -0.26
CA GLY A 308 -28.55 4.30 -0.77
C GLY A 308 -27.92 4.94 -2.00
N ASP A 309 -26.59 5.01 -2.00
CA ASP A 309 -25.79 5.54 -3.09
C ASP A 309 -25.12 4.40 -3.84
N VAL A 310 -25.36 4.32 -5.15
CA VAL A 310 -24.74 3.31 -6.02
C VAL A 310 -23.63 3.89 -6.88
N ALA A 311 -23.46 5.22 -6.92
CA ALA A 311 -22.41 5.85 -7.71
C ALA A 311 -20.99 5.38 -7.33
N PRO A 312 -20.66 5.14 -6.05
CA PRO A 312 -19.38 4.57 -5.67
C PRO A 312 -19.18 3.14 -6.19
N LEU A 313 -20.23 2.33 -6.27
CA LEU A 313 -20.17 0.95 -6.76
C LEU A 313 -19.94 0.90 -8.27
N GLU A 314 -20.52 1.83 -9.03
CA GLU A 314 -20.33 1.88 -10.49
C GLU A 314 -18.88 2.21 -10.91
N GLN A 315 -18.06 2.67 -9.97
CA GLN A 315 -16.64 2.92 -10.16
C GLN A 315 -15.75 1.76 -9.66
N ASP A 316 -16.32 0.78 -8.96
CA ASP A 316 -15.58 -0.35 -8.39
C ASP A 316 -15.26 -1.40 -9.48
N PRO A 317 -13.96 -1.72 -9.74
CA PRO A 317 -13.56 -2.72 -10.73
C PRO A 317 -14.10 -4.13 -10.46
N GLU A 318 -14.29 -4.53 -9.20
CA GLU A 318 -14.93 -5.81 -8.85
C GLU A 318 -16.40 -5.81 -9.23
N TYR A 319 -17.10 -4.73 -8.92
CA TYR A 319 -18.50 -4.55 -9.31
C TYR A 319 -18.65 -4.55 -10.84
N LEU A 320 -17.74 -3.90 -11.57
CA LEU A 320 -17.74 -3.93 -13.04
C LEU A 320 -17.50 -5.34 -13.61
N LYS A 321 -16.58 -6.12 -13.01
CA LYS A 321 -16.36 -7.53 -13.37
C LYS A 321 -17.60 -8.38 -13.09
N GLN A 322 -18.24 -8.20 -11.93
CA GLN A 322 -19.46 -8.91 -11.55
C GLN A 322 -20.66 -8.52 -12.43
N LYS A 323 -20.78 -7.25 -12.80
CA LYS A 323 -21.81 -6.72 -13.71
C LYS A 323 -21.68 -7.32 -15.10
N ALA A 324 -20.44 -7.54 -15.59
CA ALA A 324 -20.19 -8.22 -16.85
C ALA A 324 -20.48 -9.73 -16.77
N ALA A 325 -20.21 -10.38 -15.64
CA ALA A 325 -20.38 -11.82 -15.46
C ALA A 325 -21.84 -12.23 -15.16
N ALA A 326 -22.59 -11.41 -14.41
CA ALA A 326 -23.94 -11.71 -13.93
C ALA A 326 -24.81 -10.43 -13.86
N PRO A 327 -25.17 -9.82 -15.01
CA PRO A 327 -25.85 -8.52 -15.05
C PRO A 327 -27.20 -8.50 -14.31
N GLU A 328 -27.97 -9.59 -14.36
CA GLU A 328 -29.27 -9.67 -13.67
C GLU A 328 -29.14 -9.69 -12.14
N MET A 329 -28.12 -10.37 -11.61
CA MET A 329 -27.87 -10.44 -10.16
C MET A 329 -27.37 -9.10 -9.63
N VAL A 330 -26.51 -8.43 -10.40
CA VAL A 330 -26.01 -7.09 -10.05
C VAL A 330 -27.14 -6.07 -10.08
N GLN A 331 -28.03 -6.11 -11.08
CA GLN A 331 -29.18 -5.21 -11.14
C GLN A 331 -30.09 -5.36 -9.93
N GLN A 332 -30.30 -6.59 -9.43
CA GLN A 332 -31.08 -6.82 -8.20
C GLN A 332 -30.45 -6.17 -6.97
N VAL A 333 -29.12 -6.19 -6.86
CA VAL A 333 -28.39 -5.54 -5.75
C VAL A 333 -28.46 -4.02 -5.87
N VAL A 334 -28.37 -3.47 -7.09
CA VAL A 334 -28.53 -2.04 -7.36
C VAL A 334 -29.92 -1.56 -6.99
N ASP A 335 -30.96 -2.26 -7.45
CA ASP A 335 -32.35 -1.94 -7.18
C ASP A 335 -32.64 -2.00 -5.67
N LEU A 336 -32.04 -2.99 -5.00
CA LEU A 336 -32.10 -3.11 -3.54
C LEU A 336 -31.47 -1.88 -2.87
N MET A 337 -30.24 -1.52 -3.22
CA MET A 337 -29.53 -0.40 -2.61
C MET A 337 -30.18 0.95 -2.88
N GLN A 338 -30.64 1.21 -4.11
CA GLN A 338 -31.40 2.42 -4.45
C GLN A 338 -32.73 2.51 -3.67
N GLY A 339 -33.30 1.36 -3.29
CA GLY A 339 -34.49 1.27 -2.46
C GLY A 339 -34.24 1.38 -0.96
N MET A 340 -32.98 1.47 -0.50
CA MET A 340 -32.64 1.61 0.92
C MET A 340 -32.73 3.07 1.37
N LYS A 341 -33.44 3.30 2.47
CA LYS A 341 -33.43 4.56 3.19
C LYS A 341 -33.06 4.34 4.65
N MET A 342 -32.12 5.11 5.15
CA MET A 342 -31.73 5.13 6.55
C MET A 342 -32.24 6.43 7.18
N SER A 343 -32.94 6.33 8.30
CA SER A 343 -33.34 7.47 9.11
C SER A 343 -32.66 7.38 10.46
N VAL A 344 -31.78 8.32 10.74
CA VAL A 344 -31.00 8.38 11.98
C VAL A 344 -31.56 9.49 12.86
N THR A 345 -31.97 9.12 14.07
CA THR A 345 -32.48 10.04 15.10
C THR A 345 -31.74 9.79 16.41
N LEU A 346 -31.90 10.69 17.39
CA LEU A 346 -31.36 10.47 18.74
C LEU A 346 -31.98 9.24 19.43
N ASP A 347 -33.18 8.83 19.02
CA ASP A 347 -33.88 7.66 19.58
C ASP A 347 -33.45 6.35 18.90
N GLY A 348 -32.67 6.41 17.83
CA GLY A 348 -32.18 5.22 17.12
C GLY A 348 -32.07 5.36 15.60
N VAL A 349 -31.58 4.29 14.98
CA VAL A 349 -31.48 4.10 13.53
C VAL A 349 -32.66 3.27 13.03
N ALA A 350 -33.37 3.77 12.01
CA ALA A 350 -34.39 3.04 11.29
C ALA A 350 -33.97 2.83 9.83
N MET A 351 -34.25 1.65 9.29
CA MET A 351 -33.97 1.27 7.91
C MET A 351 -35.28 0.96 7.19
N GLU A 352 -35.50 1.54 6.03
CA GLU A 352 -36.57 1.19 5.10
C GLU A 352 -35.95 0.55 3.87
N VAL A 353 -36.36 -0.67 3.55
CA VAL A 353 -35.88 -1.40 2.37
C VAL A 353 -37.11 -1.82 1.58
N MET A 354 -37.23 -1.34 0.34
CA MET A 354 -38.36 -1.66 -0.54
C MET A 354 -39.75 -1.40 0.08
N GLY A 355 -39.87 -0.40 0.96
CA GLY A 355 -41.12 -0.01 1.62
C GLY A 355 -41.42 -0.73 2.93
N GLU A 356 -40.61 -1.71 3.33
CA GLU A 356 -40.66 -2.31 4.67
C GLU A 356 -39.72 -1.57 5.61
N LYS A 357 -40.26 -1.10 6.74
CA LYS A 357 -39.50 -0.31 7.74
C LYS A 357 -39.16 -1.16 8.96
N ALA A 358 -37.89 -1.15 9.34
CA ALA A 358 -37.35 -1.75 10.55
C ALA A 358 -36.74 -0.66 11.45
N GLY A 359 -36.93 -0.77 12.77
CA GLY A 359 -36.49 0.21 13.76
C GLY A 359 -37.54 1.32 14.04
N PRO A 360 -37.16 2.38 14.78
CA PRO A 360 -35.81 2.73 15.21
C PRO A 360 -35.25 1.75 16.23
N PHE A 361 -33.98 1.42 16.08
CA PHE A 361 -33.21 0.62 17.03
C PHE A 361 -32.22 1.55 17.73
N ALA A 362 -32.18 1.51 19.05
CA ALA A 362 -31.28 2.32 19.84
C ALA A 362 -29.80 2.00 19.50
N TYR A 363 -28.95 3.02 19.60
CA TYR A 363 -27.52 2.90 19.43
C TYR A 363 -26.81 3.87 20.37
N HIS A 364 -25.55 3.58 20.69
CA HIS A 364 -24.67 4.52 21.34
C HIS A 364 -23.40 4.76 20.52
N VAL A 365 -22.79 5.91 20.76
CA VAL A 365 -21.51 6.27 20.12
C VAL A 365 -20.39 5.68 20.94
N VAL A 366 -19.53 4.92 20.27
CA VAL A 366 -18.37 4.26 20.87
C VAL A 366 -17.14 5.16 20.74
N ALA A 367 -16.93 5.75 19.56
CA ALA A 367 -15.81 6.64 19.28
C ALA A 367 -16.12 7.61 18.14
N GLY A 368 -15.38 8.72 18.09
CA GLY A 368 -15.31 9.53 16.88
C GLY A 368 -14.02 10.34 16.80
N HIS A 369 -13.39 10.33 15.63
CA HIS A 369 -12.17 11.06 15.33
C HIS A 369 -12.13 11.33 13.82
N ASP A 370 -11.39 12.35 13.38
CA ASP A 370 -11.26 12.71 11.96
C ASP A 370 -12.61 12.76 11.23
N ASP A 371 -12.86 11.88 10.27
CA ASP A 371 -14.11 11.71 9.54
C ASP A 371 -14.83 10.39 9.87
N VAL A 372 -14.49 9.76 11.00
CA VAL A 372 -15.00 8.46 11.42
C VAL A 372 -15.86 8.58 12.68
N LEU A 373 -17.05 7.97 12.64
CA LEU A 373 -17.92 7.76 13.79
C LEU A 373 -18.16 6.27 13.96
N VAL A 374 -17.95 5.76 15.15
CA VAL A 374 -18.23 4.36 15.50
C VAL A 374 -19.46 4.32 16.39
N ILE A 375 -20.44 3.52 16.00
CA ILE A 375 -21.64 3.27 16.81
C ILE A 375 -21.79 1.79 17.10
N GLU A 376 -22.44 1.48 18.20
CA GLU A 376 -22.88 0.12 18.54
C GLU A 376 -24.39 0.11 18.71
N MET A 377 -25.05 -0.87 18.11
CA MET A 377 -26.50 -1.03 18.20
C MET A 377 -26.88 -1.65 19.55
N ASP A 378 -27.71 -0.97 20.32
CA ASP A 378 -28.14 -1.44 21.65
C ASP A 378 -29.26 -2.48 21.57
N GLU A 379 -30.07 -2.44 20.51
CA GLU A 379 -31.28 -3.24 20.35
C GLU A 379 -31.51 -3.64 18.88
N GLY A 380 -32.46 -4.56 18.66
CA GLY A 380 -32.87 -4.99 17.33
C GLY A 380 -32.09 -6.20 16.79
N PRO A 381 -32.30 -6.55 15.51
CA PRO A 381 -31.69 -7.75 14.89
C PRO A 381 -30.16 -7.68 14.79
N LYS A 382 -29.59 -6.49 14.99
CA LYS A 382 -28.14 -6.22 14.98
C LYS A 382 -27.62 -5.76 16.35
N GLN A 383 -28.31 -6.11 17.44
CA GLN A 383 -27.84 -5.79 18.79
C GLN A 383 -26.40 -6.27 19.03
N GLY A 384 -25.55 -5.39 19.56
CA GLY A 384 -24.12 -5.64 19.80
C GLY A 384 -23.25 -5.56 18.54
N VAL A 385 -23.85 -5.32 17.35
CA VAL A 385 -23.08 -5.09 16.13
C VAL A 385 -22.58 -3.65 16.14
N ARG A 386 -21.27 -3.51 15.96
CA ARG A 386 -20.62 -2.22 15.77
C ARG A 386 -20.61 -1.86 14.30
N SER A 387 -20.81 -0.58 14.00
CA SER A 387 -20.72 -0.04 12.65
C SER A 387 -19.76 1.13 12.64
N ARG A 388 -18.86 1.15 11.65
CA ARG A 388 -18.00 2.27 11.33
C ARG A 388 -18.69 3.12 10.26
N ILE A 389 -18.88 4.40 10.55
CA ILE A 389 -19.42 5.39 9.62
C ILE A 389 -18.30 6.34 9.22
N THR A 390 -17.94 6.33 7.95
CA THR A 390 -16.93 7.23 7.38
C THR A 390 -17.60 8.31 6.55
N PHE A 391 -17.34 9.57 6.89
CA PHE A 391 -17.90 10.75 6.24
C PHE A 391 -16.98 11.25 5.14
N ARG A 392 -17.30 10.91 3.87
CA ARG A 392 -16.54 11.43 2.72
C ARG A 392 -16.74 12.94 2.55
N ASP A 393 -17.97 13.39 2.82
CA ASP A 393 -18.34 14.81 2.90
C ASP A 393 -19.64 14.96 3.73
N PRO A 394 -20.20 16.17 3.92
CA PRO A 394 -21.43 16.37 4.69
C PRO A 394 -22.68 15.64 4.17
N LYS A 395 -22.64 15.15 2.93
CA LYS A 395 -23.75 14.47 2.25
C LYS A 395 -23.46 13.01 1.91
N HIS A 396 -22.23 12.51 2.01
CA HIS A 396 -21.92 11.12 1.65
C HIS A 396 -21.28 10.37 2.81
N VAL A 397 -21.83 9.21 3.13
CA VAL A 397 -21.32 8.32 4.17
C VAL A 397 -21.17 6.89 3.67
N GLN A 398 -20.13 6.24 4.16
CA GLN A 398 -19.94 4.80 4.05
C GLN A 398 -20.22 4.19 5.42
N VAL A 399 -21.12 3.21 5.48
CA VAL A 399 -21.44 2.47 6.69
C VAL A 399 -20.93 1.04 6.52
N GLU A 400 -20.03 0.64 7.39
CA GLU A 400 -19.43 -0.69 7.40
C GLU A 400 -19.75 -1.38 8.72
N GLU A 401 -20.41 -2.53 8.65
CA GLU A 401 -20.64 -3.36 9.83
C GLU A 401 -19.35 -4.10 10.18
N LEU A 402 -18.89 -3.91 11.40
CA LEU A 402 -17.63 -4.48 11.89
C LEU A 402 -17.84 -5.94 12.30
N THR A 403 -18.17 -6.76 11.31
CA THR A 403 -18.39 -8.21 11.41
C THR A 403 -17.63 -8.91 10.29
N PRO A 404 -17.27 -10.20 10.43
CA PRO A 404 -16.58 -10.95 9.37
C PRO A 404 -17.32 -11.01 8.03
N GLU A 405 -18.63 -10.80 8.03
CA GLU A 405 -19.52 -10.83 6.86
C GLU A 405 -19.98 -9.43 6.44
N GLY A 406 -19.53 -8.40 7.16
CA GLY A 406 -19.94 -7.02 6.98
C GLY A 406 -19.54 -6.50 5.60
N ARG A 407 -20.49 -5.87 4.91
CA ARG A 407 -20.23 -5.19 3.63
C ARG A 407 -20.40 -3.70 3.83
N ALA A 408 -19.53 -2.93 3.18
CA ALA A 408 -19.69 -1.48 3.10
C ALA A 408 -20.96 -1.14 2.30
N MET A 409 -21.79 -0.30 2.88
CA MET A 409 -22.95 0.31 2.25
C MET A 409 -22.71 1.80 2.11
N PHE A 410 -23.08 2.37 0.98
CA PHE A 410 -22.92 3.80 0.72
C PHE A 410 -24.28 4.47 0.80
N PHE A 411 -24.30 5.65 1.41
CA PHE A 411 -25.50 6.46 1.50
C PHE A 411 -25.20 7.92 1.21
N LEU A 412 -26.17 8.59 0.60
CA LEU A 412 -26.16 10.01 0.35
C LEU A 412 -27.32 10.70 1.06
N LYS A 413 -27.11 11.93 1.51
CA LYS A 413 -28.10 12.80 2.14
C LYS A 413 -28.88 13.53 1.03
N PRO A 414 -30.21 13.37 0.94
CA PRO A 414 -31.02 13.90 -0.15
C PRO A 414 -31.07 15.44 -0.18
#